data_AF-A0A2V1ZPQ7-F1
#
_entry.id   AF-A0A2V1ZPQ7-F1
#
_cell.length_a   1.000
_cell.length_b   1.000
_cell.length_c   1.000
_cell.angle_alpha   90.00
_cell.angle_beta   90.00
_cell.angle_gamma   90.00
#
_symmetry.space_group_name_H-M   'P 1'
#
loop_
_entity.id
_entity.type
_entity.pdbx_description
1 polymer ?
#
loop_
_entity_poly.entity_id
_entity_poly.type
_entity_poly.pdbx_seq_one_letter_code
_entity_poly.pdbx_strand_id
1 'polypeptide(L)'
;MMIDVIGDIHGYADKLIGLLEQLGYVHNGTYFVPPAGHRALFIGDLIDRGPQQLATLEIVFAMLDANVADAIMGNHEYNALAFATLDPDNSSQYLRSHNDIHIRQHAAFLAEIAFGSERHQYWLNRLYELPLWIETDDACFVHACWDVDSMAVLQPLLTDDNCLTPHGLVATAKENTAPFDALERVLKGVETALPDGIVMVDKEGTERKRVRVCWWLDGLNKRLLYEVARAPASALAQIPTEALAENIDFALKTNKAVFVGHYWLTGTPEPLSSQVACTDYSAAVDSGYLTCYQLDTEQPLPLKASNFVQYCHNKTVNPHP
;
A
#
# COMPACT_ATOMS: atom_id res chain seq x y z
N MET A 1 18.60 15.67 -2.67
CA MET A 1 17.67 15.07 -3.69
C MET A 1 16.27 15.06 -3.09
N MET A 2 15.23 15.27 -3.90
CA MET A 2 13.83 15.14 -3.47
C MET A 2 13.27 13.80 -3.93
N ILE A 3 12.64 13.06 -3.03
CA ILE A 3 11.86 11.86 -3.38
C ILE A 3 10.38 12.22 -3.26
N ASP A 4 9.66 12.17 -4.38
CA ASP A 4 8.22 12.38 -4.42
C ASP A 4 7.52 11.03 -4.17
N VAL A 5 7.17 10.77 -2.91
CA VAL A 5 6.55 9.51 -2.48
C VAL A 5 5.05 9.55 -2.77
N ILE A 6 4.59 8.80 -3.76
CA ILE A 6 3.21 8.81 -4.27
C ILE A 6 2.46 7.59 -3.71
N GLY A 7 1.31 7.84 -3.09
CA GLY A 7 0.47 6.81 -2.50
C GLY A 7 -0.39 6.02 -3.49
N ASP A 8 -1.31 5.25 -2.93
CA ASP A 8 -2.16 4.26 -3.59
C ASP A 8 -2.98 4.89 -4.73
N ILE A 9 -2.80 4.40 -5.95
CA ILE A 9 -3.35 4.99 -7.17
C ILE A 9 -4.65 4.31 -7.58
N HIS A 10 -4.71 2.98 -7.42
CA HIS A 10 -5.89 2.17 -7.70
C HIS A 10 -6.53 2.45 -9.07
N GLY A 11 -5.73 2.50 -10.14
CA GLY A 11 -6.24 2.69 -11.49
C GLY A 11 -6.92 4.05 -11.74
N TYR A 12 -6.57 5.11 -11.00
CA TYR A 12 -7.00 6.49 -11.27
C TYR A 12 -5.88 7.28 -11.97
N ALA A 13 -5.63 6.94 -13.24
CA ALA A 13 -4.59 7.57 -14.06
C ALA A 13 -4.79 9.08 -14.21
N ASP A 14 -6.03 9.57 -14.24
CA ASP A 14 -6.37 10.99 -14.27
C ASP A 14 -5.86 11.75 -13.03
N LYS A 15 -6.03 11.18 -11.83
CA LYS A 15 -5.50 11.70 -10.58
C LYS A 15 -3.97 11.65 -10.56
N LEU A 16 -3.39 10.57 -11.10
CA LEU A 16 -1.94 10.43 -11.22
C LEU A 16 -1.34 11.52 -12.12
N ILE A 17 -1.87 11.69 -13.33
CA ILE A 17 -1.44 12.74 -14.27
C ILE A 17 -1.54 14.11 -13.61
N GLY A 18 -2.67 14.43 -13.00
CA GLY A 18 -2.87 15.73 -12.36
C GLY A 18 -1.94 15.99 -11.17
N LEU A 19 -1.65 14.96 -10.36
CA LEU A 19 -0.67 15.07 -9.28
C LEU A 19 0.75 15.28 -9.83
N LEU A 20 1.15 14.51 -10.84
CA LEU A 20 2.46 14.65 -11.48
C LEU A 20 2.64 16.05 -12.09
N GLU A 21 1.65 16.56 -12.81
CA GLU A 21 1.65 17.93 -13.35
C GLU A 21 1.75 18.98 -12.22
N GLN A 22 1.01 18.81 -11.13
CA GLN A 22 1.06 19.71 -9.97
C GLN A 22 2.43 19.69 -9.27
N LEU A 23 3.12 18.55 -9.27
CA LEU A 23 4.50 18.41 -8.78
C LEU A 23 5.54 18.95 -9.77
N GLY A 24 5.13 19.38 -10.97
CA GLY A 24 6.01 19.95 -11.99
C GLY A 24 6.62 18.92 -12.95
N TYR A 25 6.12 17.68 -12.96
CA TYR A 25 6.54 16.68 -13.94
C TYR A 25 6.00 17.06 -15.32
N VAL A 26 6.76 16.76 -16.37
CA VAL A 26 6.38 17.05 -17.75
C VAL A 26 6.42 15.78 -18.59
N HIS A 27 5.29 15.43 -19.21
CA HIS A 27 5.24 14.29 -20.13
C HIS A 27 6.00 14.60 -21.42
N ASN A 28 7.01 13.81 -21.77
CA ASN A 28 7.85 14.02 -22.96
C ASN A 28 7.38 13.25 -24.20
N GLY A 29 6.23 12.60 -24.13
CA GLY A 29 5.68 11.71 -25.17
C GLY A 29 5.92 10.23 -24.91
N THR A 30 6.76 9.87 -23.94
CA THR A 30 7.01 8.48 -23.51
C THR A 30 6.76 8.26 -22.02
N TYR A 31 7.26 9.17 -21.17
CA TYR A 31 7.09 9.11 -19.72
C TYR A 31 7.03 10.53 -19.12
N PHE A 32 6.63 10.63 -17.85
CA PHE A 32 6.70 11.88 -17.09
C PHE A 32 8.13 12.12 -16.59
N VAL A 33 8.75 13.20 -17.07
CA VAL A 33 10.08 13.62 -16.65
C VAL A 33 9.98 14.37 -15.31
N PRO A 34 10.70 13.96 -14.26
CA PRO A 34 10.70 14.67 -12.99
C PRO A 34 11.36 16.05 -13.09
N PRO A 35 11.01 17.00 -12.21
CA PRO A 35 11.79 18.21 -12.00
C PRO A 35 13.26 17.89 -11.69
N ALA A 36 14.16 18.85 -11.96
CA ALA A 36 15.58 18.65 -11.68
C ALA A 36 15.81 18.35 -10.19
N GLY A 37 16.50 17.25 -9.90
CA GLY A 37 16.80 16.82 -8.53
C GLY A 37 15.67 16.03 -7.83
N HIS A 38 14.59 15.72 -8.54
CA HIS A 38 13.48 14.90 -8.07
C HIS A 38 13.53 13.47 -8.63
N ARG A 39 12.95 12.53 -7.88
CA ARG A 39 12.68 11.15 -8.29
C ARG A 39 11.33 10.73 -7.70
N ALA A 40 10.48 10.07 -8.49
CA ALA A 40 9.22 9.54 -7.97
C ALA A 40 9.43 8.20 -7.26
N LEU A 41 8.63 7.91 -6.22
CA LEU A 41 8.57 6.59 -5.60
C LEU A 41 7.11 6.21 -5.34
N PHE A 42 6.63 5.14 -5.98
CA PHE A 42 5.26 4.66 -5.86
C PHE A 42 5.13 3.61 -4.75
N ILE A 43 4.21 3.82 -3.80
CA ILE A 43 4.04 2.99 -2.58
C ILE A 43 3.12 1.76 -2.78
N GLY A 44 2.97 1.30 -4.03
CA GLY A 44 2.14 0.14 -4.38
C GLY A 44 0.66 0.47 -4.52
N ASP A 45 -0.16 -0.57 -4.66
CA ASP A 45 -1.60 -0.48 -4.93
C ASP A 45 -1.90 0.42 -6.13
N LEU A 46 -1.22 0.09 -7.24
CA LEU A 46 -1.37 0.71 -8.55
C LEU A 46 -2.68 0.30 -9.21
N ILE A 47 -3.13 -0.93 -8.95
CA ILE A 47 -4.27 -1.56 -9.63
C ILE A 47 -5.52 -1.72 -8.75
N ASP A 48 -6.58 -2.23 -9.38
CA ASP A 48 -7.93 -2.46 -8.88
C ASP A 48 -8.69 -1.18 -8.49
N ARG A 49 -9.98 -1.31 -8.17
CA ARG A 49 -10.96 -0.25 -7.86
C ARG A 49 -11.29 0.71 -9.01
N GLY A 50 -10.33 1.52 -9.47
CA GLY A 50 -10.55 2.57 -10.45
C GLY A 50 -10.72 2.07 -11.89
N PRO A 51 -11.13 2.93 -12.83
CA PRO A 51 -11.44 2.50 -14.18
C PRO A 51 -10.29 2.56 -15.19
N GLN A 52 -9.12 3.11 -14.83
CA GLN A 52 -7.99 3.40 -15.73
C GLN A 52 -6.73 2.61 -15.32
N GLN A 53 -6.91 1.29 -15.23
CA GLN A 53 -5.91 0.31 -14.81
C GLN A 53 -4.72 0.29 -15.76
N LEU A 54 -4.99 0.14 -17.06
CA LEU A 54 -3.94 0.04 -18.07
C LEU A 54 -3.13 1.35 -18.16
N ALA A 55 -3.81 2.49 -18.20
CA ALA A 55 -3.15 3.79 -18.26
C ALA A 55 -2.28 4.06 -17.02
N THR A 56 -2.72 3.64 -15.83
CA THR A 56 -1.91 3.76 -14.59
C THR A 56 -0.63 2.96 -14.69
N LEU A 57 -0.73 1.70 -15.10
CA LEU A 57 0.42 0.81 -15.27
C LEU A 57 1.38 1.32 -16.35
N GLU A 58 0.86 1.78 -17.50
CA GLU A 58 1.67 2.36 -18.58
C GLU A 58 2.46 3.58 -18.10
N ILE A 59 1.85 4.48 -17.32
CA ILE A 59 2.54 5.66 -16.78
C ILE A 59 3.65 5.25 -15.81
N VAL A 60 3.31 4.42 -14.81
CA VAL A 60 4.25 4.05 -13.75
C VAL A 60 5.43 3.28 -14.33
N PHE A 61 5.16 2.21 -15.09
CA PHE A 61 6.24 1.39 -15.63
C PHE A 61 7.06 2.10 -16.70
N ALA A 62 6.51 3.06 -17.46
CA ALA A 62 7.33 3.89 -18.35
C ALA A 62 8.33 4.77 -17.56
N MET A 63 7.96 5.25 -16.36
CA MET A 63 8.88 5.98 -15.49
C MET A 63 9.94 5.07 -14.84
N LEU A 64 9.57 3.83 -14.48
CA LEU A 64 10.52 2.81 -14.00
C LEU A 64 11.52 2.45 -15.11
N ASP A 65 11.04 2.18 -16.33
CA ASP A 65 11.85 1.82 -17.49
C ASP A 65 12.81 2.95 -17.90
N ALA A 66 12.41 4.21 -17.69
CA ALA A 66 13.26 5.38 -17.89
C ALA A 66 14.23 5.66 -16.72
N ASN A 67 14.20 4.85 -15.66
CA ASN A 67 14.97 5.00 -14.42
C ASN A 67 14.82 6.39 -13.77
N VAL A 68 13.60 6.94 -13.78
CA VAL A 68 13.26 8.20 -13.10
C VAL A 68 12.29 8.02 -11.93
N ALA A 69 11.91 6.77 -11.66
CA ALA A 69 11.07 6.40 -10.54
C ALA A 69 11.47 5.03 -9.98
N ASP A 70 11.08 4.79 -8.74
CA ASP A 70 11.01 3.47 -8.12
C ASP A 70 9.55 3.14 -7.77
N ALA A 71 9.26 1.87 -7.52
CA ALA A 71 7.97 1.43 -7.02
C ALA A 71 8.15 0.22 -6.12
N ILE A 72 7.22 0.03 -5.18
CA ILE A 72 7.10 -1.18 -4.38
C ILE A 72 5.77 -1.88 -4.65
N MET A 73 5.70 -3.16 -4.32
CA MET A 73 4.50 -3.99 -4.45
C MET A 73 3.50 -3.67 -3.32
N GLY A 74 2.25 -3.39 -3.68
CA GLY A 74 1.13 -3.34 -2.74
C GLY A 74 0.42 -4.68 -2.60
N ASN A 75 -0.60 -4.73 -1.73
CA ASN A 75 -1.37 -5.96 -1.59
C ASN A 75 -2.21 -6.28 -2.84
N HIS A 76 -2.61 -5.29 -3.63
CA HIS A 76 -3.39 -5.52 -4.84
C HIS A 76 -2.56 -6.17 -5.94
N GLU A 77 -1.30 -5.75 -6.13
CA GLU A 77 -0.38 -6.41 -7.05
C GLU A 77 -0.11 -7.87 -6.63
N TYR A 78 0.16 -8.10 -5.33
CA TYR A 78 0.30 -9.46 -4.78
C TYR A 78 -0.95 -10.32 -5.04
N ASN A 79 -2.13 -9.77 -4.77
CA ASN A 79 -3.39 -10.47 -4.94
C ASN A 79 -3.65 -10.84 -6.41
N ALA A 80 -3.27 -9.98 -7.37
CA ALA A 80 -3.38 -10.28 -8.79
C ALA A 80 -2.49 -11.47 -9.19
N LEU A 81 -1.24 -11.50 -8.70
CA LEU A 81 -0.33 -12.63 -8.90
C LEU A 81 -0.92 -13.94 -8.34
N ALA A 82 -1.43 -13.90 -7.10
CA ALA A 82 -2.05 -15.06 -6.46
C ALA A 82 -3.37 -15.49 -7.15
N PHE A 83 -4.14 -14.53 -7.67
CA PHE A 83 -5.39 -14.78 -8.39
C PHE A 83 -5.15 -15.51 -9.72
N ALA A 84 -4.01 -15.25 -10.36
CA ALA A 84 -3.63 -15.86 -11.64
C ALA A 84 -2.84 -17.17 -11.51
N THR A 85 -2.40 -17.54 -10.31
CA THR A 85 -1.51 -18.69 -10.09
C THR A 85 -2.28 -19.89 -9.53
N LEU A 86 -2.18 -21.04 -10.21
CA LEU A 86 -2.73 -22.30 -9.71
C LEU A 86 -1.95 -22.77 -8.48
N ASP A 87 -2.66 -23.34 -7.51
CA ASP A 87 -2.05 -23.97 -6.35
C ASP A 87 -1.30 -25.24 -6.78
N PRO A 88 0.03 -25.35 -6.55
CA PRO A 88 0.78 -26.55 -6.90
C PRO A 88 0.38 -27.79 -6.10
N ASP A 89 -0.19 -27.61 -4.89
CA ASP A 89 -0.67 -28.71 -4.06
C ASP A 89 -2.11 -29.11 -4.42
N ASN A 90 -2.83 -28.25 -5.15
CA ASN A 90 -4.17 -28.52 -5.65
C ASN A 90 -4.46 -27.75 -6.95
N SER A 91 -4.10 -28.34 -8.10
CA SER A 91 -4.23 -27.70 -9.42
C SER A 91 -5.66 -27.40 -9.88
N SER A 92 -6.67 -27.75 -9.07
CA SER A 92 -8.08 -27.35 -9.29
C SER A 92 -8.41 -25.98 -8.67
N GLN A 93 -7.48 -25.40 -7.92
CA GLN A 93 -7.65 -24.15 -7.19
C GLN A 93 -6.54 -23.16 -7.57
N TYR A 94 -6.83 -21.89 -7.36
CA TYR A 94 -5.86 -20.80 -7.45
C TYR A 94 -5.41 -20.41 -6.05
N LEU A 95 -4.17 -19.90 -5.93
CA LEU A 95 -3.60 -19.46 -4.66
C LEU A 95 -4.48 -18.39 -3.98
N ARG A 96 -5.13 -17.53 -4.78
CA ARG A 96 -6.25 -16.69 -4.31
C ARG A 96 -7.55 -17.22 -4.90
N SER A 97 -8.51 -17.56 -4.03
CA SER A 97 -9.78 -18.16 -4.45
C SER A 97 -10.58 -17.22 -5.36
N HIS A 98 -11.31 -17.78 -6.33
CA HIS A 98 -12.22 -17.04 -7.21
C HIS A 98 -13.64 -17.01 -6.65
N ASN A 99 -13.80 -16.61 -5.39
CA ASN A 99 -15.11 -16.38 -4.79
C ASN A 99 -15.65 -14.99 -5.18
N ASP A 100 -16.92 -14.71 -4.90
CA ASP A 100 -17.58 -13.44 -5.25
C ASP A 100 -16.89 -12.19 -4.69
N ILE A 101 -16.19 -12.32 -3.55
CA ILE A 101 -15.46 -11.20 -2.92
C ILE A 101 -14.19 -10.91 -3.71
N HIS A 102 -13.36 -11.93 -3.94
CA HIS A 102 -12.09 -11.78 -4.64
C HIS A 102 -12.29 -11.41 -6.11
N ILE A 103 -13.31 -11.97 -6.77
CA ILE A 103 -13.68 -11.58 -8.14
C ILE A 103 -14.07 -10.10 -8.17
N ARG A 104 -14.95 -9.63 -7.26
CA ARG A 104 -15.34 -8.22 -7.22
C ARG A 104 -14.15 -7.28 -6.96
N GLN A 105 -13.26 -7.67 -6.06
CA GLN A 105 -12.07 -6.86 -5.74
C GLN A 105 -11.14 -6.69 -6.95
N HIS A 106 -11.04 -7.72 -7.80
CA HIS A 106 -10.15 -7.73 -8.96
C HIS A 106 -10.84 -7.41 -10.30
N ALA A 107 -12.16 -7.18 -10.27
CA ALA A 107 -12.98 -7.04 -11.48
C ALA A 107 -12.55 -5.85 -12.35
N ALA A 108 -12.12 -4.74 -11.74
CA ALA A 108 -11.71 -3.55 -12.47
C ALA A 108 -10.47 -3.80 -13.33
N PHE A 109 -9.44 -4.45 -12.76
CA PHE A 109 -8.24 -4.86 -13.51
C PHE A 109 -8.59 -5.80 -14.67
N LEU A 110 -9.42 -6.83 -14.39
CA LEU A 110 -9.81 -7.80 -15.41
C LEU A 110 -10.74 -7.23 -16.50
N ALA A 111 -11.42 -6.12 -16.24
CA ALA A 111 -12.26 -5.44 -17.22
C ALA A 111 -11.43 -4.81 -18.36
N GLU A 112 -10.24 -4.29 -18.07
CA GLU A 112 -9.32 -3.74 -19.09
C GLU A 112 -8.27 -4.76 -19.58
N ILE A 113 -7.92 -5.72 -18.73
CA ILE A 113 -6.88 -6.72 -18.98
C ILE A 113 -7.48 -8.12 -18.83
N ALA A 114 -8.01 -8.64 -19.93
CA ALA A 114 -8.72 -9.93 -19.93
C ALA A 114 -7.88 -11.08 -19.36
N PHE A 115 -8.46 -11.82 -18.41
CA PHE A 115 -7.81 -12.94 -17.73
C PHE A 115 -7.23 -13.97 -18.73
N GLY A 116 -5.98 -14.36 -18.51
CA GLY A 116 -5.27 -15.35 -19.32
C GLY A 116 -4.77 -14.86 -20.69
N SER A 117 -5.07 -13.63 -21.08
CA SER A 117 -4.55 -13.03 -22.33
C SER A 117 -3.03 -12.80 -22.27
N GLU A 118 -2.39 -12.59 -23.43
CA GLU A 118 -0.97 -12.21 -23.49
C GLU A 118 -0.69 -10.91 -22.72
N ARG A 119 -1.61 -9.94 -22.79
CA ARG A 119 -1.51 -8.68 -22.04
C ARG A 119 -1.58 -8.93 -20.52
N HIS A 120 -2.43 -9.85 -20.08
CA HIS A 120 -2.50 -10.24 -18.67
C HIS A 120 -1.17 -10.84 -18.21
N GLN A 121 -0.63 -11.80 -18.96
CA GLN A 121 0.68 -12.39 -18.64
C GLN A 121 1.82 -11.37 -18.65
N TYR A 122 1.81 -10.45 -19.61
CA TYR A 122 2.77 -9.34 -19.65
C TYR A 122 2.74 -8.53 -18.35
N TRP A 123 1.56 -8.06 -17.94
CA TRP A 123 1.47 -7.23 -16.73
C TRP A 123 1.78 -8.01 -15.45
N LEU A 124 1.35 -9.27 -15.32
CA LEU A 124 1.75 -10.09 -14.18
C LEU A 124 3.28 -10.24 -14.08
N ASN A 125 3.98 -10.41 -15.20
CA ASN A 125 5.44 -10.44 -15.20
C ASN A 125 6.04 -9.10 -14.75
N ARG A 126 5.48 -7.97 -15.20
CA ARG A 126 5.90 -6.64 -14.74
C ARG A 126 5.67 -6.45 -13.23
N LEU A 127 4.58 -7.00 -12.67
CA LEU A 127 4.32 -6.91 -11.23
C LEU A 127 5.37 -7.66 -10.38
N TYR A 128 5.97 -8.74 -10.90
CA TYR A 128 7.08 -9.42 -10.23
C TYR A 128 8.36 -8.59 -10.15
N GLU A 129 8.50 -7.53 -10.95
CA GLU A 129 9.66 -6.62 -10.91
C GLU A 129 9.58 -5.65 -9.71
N LEU A 130 8.44 -5.61 -9.00
CA LEU A 130 8.23 -4.71 -7.87
C LEU A 130 8.78 -5.33 -6.57
N PRO A 131 9.73 -4.67 -5.89
CA PRO A 131 10.18 -5.10 -4.57
C PRO A 131 9.08 -4.96 -3.52
N LEU A 132 9.06 -5.84 -2.51
CA LEU A 132 8.15 -5.71 -1.37
C LEU A 132 8.46 -4.48 -0.51
N TRP A 133 9.73 -4.06 -0.48
CA TRP A 133 10.18 -2.85 0.21
C TRP A 133 11.47 -2.32 -0.40
N ILE A 134 11.72 -1.03 -0.20
CA ILE A 134 12.98 -0.36 -0.54
C ILE A 134 13.53 0.30 0.71
N GLU A 135 14.84 0.15 0.94
CA GLU A 135 15.58 0.88 1.96
C GLU A 135 16.68 1.70 1.30
N THR A 136 16.71 3.00 1.57
CA THR A 136 17.82 3.90 1.21
C THR A 136 18.60 4.29 2.46
N ASP A 137 19.65 5.09 2.32
CA ASP A 137 20.38 5.64 3.46
C ASP A 137 19.48 6.53 4.35
N ASP A 138 18.46 7.17 3.76
CA ASP A 138 17.66 8.21 4.41
C ASP A 138 16.25 7.73 4.83
N ALA A 139 15.70 6.73 4.13
CA ALA A 139 14.30 6.34 4.29
C ALA A 139 14.00 4.87 3.98
N CYS A 140 12.84 4.44 4.46
CA CYS A 140 12.28 3.12 4.37
C CYS A 140 10.90 3.20 3.69
N PHE A 141 10.69 2.41 2.65
CA PHE A 141 9.46 2.42 1.85
C PHE A 141 8.85 1.02 1.84
N VAL A 142 7.63 0.89 2.33
CA VAL A 142 6.91 -0.39 2.41
C VAL A 142 5.41 -0.12 2.33
N HIS A 143 4.63 -1.02 1.73
CA HIS A 143 3.23 -0.70 1.48
C HIS A 143 2.40 -0.52 2.76
N ALA A 144 2.60 -1.32 3.82
CA ALA A 144 1.81 -1.17 5.05
C ALA A 144 2.61 -1.11 6.35
N CYS A 145 3.63 -1.94 6.55
CA CYS A 145 4.36 -1.96 7.82
C CYS A 145 5.84 -2.32 7.70
N TRP A 146 6.68 -1.50 8.32
CA TRP A 146 8.12 -1.73 8.43
C TRP A 146 8.45 -2.66 9.61
N ASP A 147 8.10 -3.94 9.46
CA ASP A 147 8.40 -4.98 10.44
C ASP A 147 9.61 -5.80 9.98
N VAL A 148 10.79 -5.46 10.50
CA VAL A 148 12.05 -6.12 10.15
C VAL A 148 12.10 -7.60 10.54
N ASP A 149 11.33 -8.03 11.55
CA ASP A 149 11.28 -9.44 11.93
C ASP A 149 10.48 -10.24 10.89
N SER A 150 9.37 -9.67 10.41
CA SER A 150 8.59 -10.23 9.30
C SER A 150 9.38 -10.21 7.98
N MET A 151 10.11 -9.12 7.69
CA MET A 151 10.99 -9.04 6.51
C MET A 151 12.08 -10.10 6.54
N ALA A 152 12.66 -10.40 7.72
CA ALA A 152 13.65 -11.47 7.87
C ALA A 152 13.08 -12.86 7.56
N VAL A 153 11.80 -13.12 7.88
CA VAL A 153 11.09 -14.36 7.49
C VAL A 153 10.89 -14.44 5.98
N LEU A 154 10.61 -13.30 5.34
CA LEU A 154 10.35 -13.25 3.90
C LEU A 154 11.63 -13.33 3.07
N GLN A 155 12.76 -12.80 3.56
CA GLN A 155 13.99 -12.66 2.76
C GLN A 155 14.42 -13.92 1.98
N PRO A 156 14.40 -15.13 2.57
CA PRO A 156 14.75 -16.36 1.84
C PRO A 156 13.85 -16.69 0.63
N LEU A 157 12.72 -16.00 0.49
CA LEU A 157 11.71 -16.19 -0.56
C LEU A 157 11.77 -15.12 -1.66
N LEU A 158 12.65 -14.14 -1.52
CA LEU A 158 12.76 -12.98 -2.40
C LEU A 158 14.05 -13.05 -3.24
N THR A 159 14.12 -12.19 -4.26
CA THR A 159 15.38 -11.88 -4.95
C THR A 159 16.27 -10.99 -4.05
N ASP A 160 17.53 -10.82 -4.44
CA ASP A 160 18.47 -9.93 -3.72
C ASP A 160 17.95 -8.48 -3.60
N ASP A 161 17.12 -8.05 -4.57
CA ASP A 161 16.47 -6.75 -4.60
C ASP A 161 15.07 -6.75 -3.93
N ASN A 162 14.78 -7.73 -3.06
CA ASN A 162 13.52 -7.87 -2.32
C ASN A 162 12.26 -8.07 -3.19
N CYS A 163 12.40 -8.53 -4.44
CA CYS A 163 11.25 -8.85 -5.30
C CYS A 163 10.71 -10.24 -4.98
N LEU A 164 9.38 -10.39 -5.02
CA LEU A 164 8.74 -11.68 -4.77
C LEU A 164 9.12 -12.70 -5.87
N THR A 165 9.49 -13.92 -5.48
CA THR A 165 9.72 -15.00 -6.46
C THR A 165 8.45 -15.84 -6.67
N PRO A 166 8.31 -16.60 -7.77
CA PRO A 166 7.20 -17.54 -7.92
C PRO A 166 7.11 -18.58 -6.79
N HIS A 167 8.25 -19.04 -6.27
CA HIS A 167 8.28 -19.90 -5.08
C HIS A 167 7.81 -19.15 -3.84
N GLY A 168 8.24 -17.90 -3.67
CA GLY A 168 7.80 -17.02 -2.59
C GLY A 168 6.29 -16.82 -2.60
N LEU A 169 5.69 -16.53 -3.77
CA LEU A 169 4.24 -16.39 -3.92
C LEU A 169 3.48 -17.62 -3.42
N VAL A 170 3.92 -18.82 -3.80
CA VAL A 170 3.30 -20.07 -3.32
C VAL A 170 3.45 -20.22 -1.80
N ALA A 171 4.65 -19.93 -1.27
CA ALA A 171 4.92 -20.07 0.16
C ALA A 171 4.10 -19.09 1.01
N THR A 172 3.97 -17.84 0.56
CA THR A 172 3.22 -16.79 1.27
C THR A 172 1.72 -16.85 1.07
N ALA A 173 1.21 -17.67 0.13
CA ALA A 173 -0.23 -17.90 -0.05
C ALA A 173 -0.80 -18.94 0.92
N LYS A 174 0.06 -19.70 1.62
CA LYS A 174 -0.35 -20.76 2.54
C LYS A 174 -0.75 -20.18 3.90
N GLU A 175 -2.04 -20.00 4.13
CA GLU A 175 -2.58 -19.49 5.40
C GLU A 175 -2.07 -20.28 6.62
N ASN A 176 -1.95 -19.61 7.77
CA ASN A 176 -1.46 -20.16 9.04
C ASN A 176 -0.01 -20.66 8.98
N THR A 177 0.81 -20.03 8.13
CA THR A 177 2.26 -20.28 8.08
C THR A 177 3.03 -18.98 8.34
N ALA A 178 4.26 -19.08 8.84
CA ALA A 178 5.09 -17.91 9.13
C ALA A 178 5.31 -16.99 7.90
N PRO A 179 5.54 -17.50 6.67
CA PRO A 179 5.61 -16.65 5.48
C PRO A 179 4.31 -15.90 5.17
N PHE A 180 3.14 -16.55 5.34
CA PHE A 180 1.85 -15.88 5.15
C PHE A 180 1.66 -14.77 6.17
N ASP A 181 1.88 -15.05 7.46
CA ASP A 181 1.71 -14.05 8.52
C ASP A 181 2.69 -12.87 8.36
N ALA A 182 3.92 -13.15 7.95
CA ALA A 182 4.93 -12.12 7.67
C ALA A 182 4.54 -11.24 6.47
N LEU A 183 4.02 -11.83 5.39
CA LEU A 183 3.55 -11.06 4.24
C LEU A 183 2.31 -10.23 4.57
N GLU A 184 1.35 -10.79 5.30
CA GLU A 184 0.17 -10.05 5.76
C GLU A 184 0.58 -8.84 6.61
N ARG A 185 1.61 -8.96 7.46
CA ARG A 185 2.13 -7.81 8.21
C ARG A 185 2.75 -6.75 7.29
N VAL A 186 3.63 -7.14 6.38
CA VAL A 186 4.35 -6.21 5.48
C VAL A 186 3.41 -5.48 4.53
N LEU A 187 2.45 -6.21 3.94
CA LEU A 187 1.52 -5.67 2.94
C LEU A 187 0.18 -5.20 3.49
N LYS A 188 -0.21 -5.60 4.72
CA LYS A 188 -1.52 -5.20 5.27
C LYS A 188 -1.50 -4.62 6.67
N GLY A 189 -0.33 -4.57 7.30
CA GLY A 189 -0.11 -3.96 8.59
C GLY A 189 -0.32 -4.88 9.78
N VAL A 190 -0.05 -4.35 10.98
CA VAL A 190 -0.19 -5.10 12.23
C VAL A 190 -1.66 -5.23 12.60
N GLU A 191 -2.09 -6.47 12.86
CA GLU A 191 -3.39 -6.76 13.45
C GLU A 191 -3.22 -7.40 14.83
N THR A 192 -4.16 -7.11 15.72
CA THR A 192 -4.28 -7.79 17.02
C THR A 192 -5.66 -8.42 17.17
N ALA A 193 -5.75 -9.45 18.01
CA ALA A 193 -7.03 -10.06 18.34
C ALA A 193 -7.89 -9.11 19.19
N LEU A 194 -9.20 -9.17 19.00
CA LEU A 194 -10.14 -8.55 19.93
C LEU A 194 -10.20 -9.36 21.23
N PRO A 195 -10.59 -8.73 22.36
CA PRO A 195 -10.80 -9.45 23.62
C PRO A 195 -11.76 -10.63 23.46
N ASP A 196 -11.59 -11.67 24.28
CA ASP A 196 -12.39 -12.88 24.19
C ASP A 196 -13.90 -12.60 24.23
N GLY A 197 -14.61 -13.16 23.25
CA GLY A 197 -16.06 -12.98 23.10
C GLY A 197 -16.50 -11.71 22.38
N ILE A 198 -15.56 -10.82 22.00
CA ILE A 198 -15.86 -9.62 21.22
C ILE A 198 -15.68 -9.88 19.73
N VAL A 199 -16.67 -9.44 18.95
CA VAL A 199 -16.66 -9.45 17.50
C VAL A 199 -17.04 -8.06 17.03
N MET A 200 -16.32 -7.53 16.05
CA MET A 200 -16.68 -6.31 15.35
C MET A 200 -17.37 -6.70 14.05
N VAL A 201 -18.56 -6.15 13.80
CA VAL A 201 -19.23 -6.32 12.51
C VAL A 201 -18.89 -5.13 11.61
N ASP A 202 -18.32 -5.39 10.44
CA ASP A 202 -18.04 -4.36 9.44
C ASP A 202 -19.30 -3.92 8.67
N LYS A 203 -19.17 -2.90 7.82
CA LYS A 203 -20.30 -2.33 7.07
C LYS A 203 -20.94 -3.34 6.10
N GLU A 204 -20.25 -4.42 5.77
CA GLU A 204 -20.72 -5.49 4.88
C GLU A 204 -21.34 -6.66 5.66
N GLY A 205 -21.41 -6.57 6.99
CA GLY A 205 -21.96 -7.61 7.86
C GLY A 205 -20.97 -8.71 8.19
N THR A 206 -19.68 -8.55 7.88
CA THR A 206 -18.67 -9.57 8.18
C THR A 206 -18.21 -9.44 9.62
N GLU A 207 -18.25 -10.56 10.35
CA GLU A 207 -17.72 -10.68 11.70
C GLU A 207 -16.17 -10.69 11.68
N ARG A 208 -15.57 -9.77 12.43
CA ARG A 208 -14.12 -9.64 12.60
C ARG A 208 -13.74 -9.90 14.06
N LYS A 209 -12.78 -10.80 14.26
CA LYS A 209 -12.17 -11.11 15.58
C LYS A 209 -10.80 -10.45 15.76
N ARG A 210 -10.36 -9.69 14.76
CA ARG A 210 -9.08 -9.01 14.73
C ARG A 210 -9.29 -7.57 14.25
N VAL A 211 -8.43 -6.69 14.70
CA VAL A 211 -8.44 -5.28 14.30
C VAL A 211 -7.04 -4.82 13.98
N ARG A 212 -6.91 -4.03 12.91
CA ARG A 212 -5.66 -3.38 12.54
C ARG A 212 -5.31 -2.30 13.55
N VAL A 213 -4.03 -2.16 13.85
CA VAL A 213 -3.54 -1.15 14.80
C VAL A 213 -2.65 -0.10 14.12
N CYS A 214 -2.70 1.11 14.65
CA CYS A 214 -1.81 2.23 14.35
C CYS A 214 -0.43 1.95 14.96
N TRP A 215 0.32 1.03 14.35
CA TRP A 215 1.59 0.49 14.86
C TRP A 215 2.70 1.54 15.04
N TRP A 216 2.54 2.73 14.46
CA TRP A 216 3.43 3.88 14.61
C TRP A 216 3.26 4.65 15.93
N LEU A 217 2.33 4.24 16.79
CA LEU A 217 2.12 4.87 18.10
C LEU A 217 3.07 4.29 19.16
N ASP A 218 3.62 5.15 20.01
CA ASP A 218 4.45 4.73 21.13
C ASP A 218 3.65 3.98 22.20
N GLY A 219 4.25 2.95 22.79
CA GLY A 219 3.68 2.25 23.94
C GLY A 219 2.37 1.55 23.64
N LEU A 220 2.24 0.90 22.46
CA LEU A 220 1.03 0.18 22.02
C LEU A 220 0.41 -0.66 23.15
N ASN A 221 1.22 -1.49 23.81
CA ASN A 221 0.77 -2.38 24.90
C ASN A 221 0.40 -1.68 26.22
N LYS A 222 0.44 -0.34 26.26
CA LYS A 222 0.04 0.48 27.42
C LYS A 222 -1.18 1.35 27.12
N ARG A 223 -1.73 1.26 25.91
CA ARG A 223 -2.87 2.04 25.43
C ARG A 223 -4.16 1.23 25.46
N LEU A 224 -5.29 1.94 25.43
CA LEU A 224 -6.59 1.31 25.23
C LEU A 224 -6.73 0.90 23.76
N LEU A 225 -7.42 -0.21 23.52
CA LEU A 225 -7.56 -0.80 22.20
C LEU A 225 -8.20 0.17 21.21
N TYR A 226 -9.21 0.95 21.64
CA TYR A 226 -9.83 1.95 20.77
C TYR A 226 -8.88 3.11 20.37
N GLU A 227 -7.82 3.36 21.15
CA GLU A 227 -6.83 4.42 20.85
C GLU A 227 -5.85 4.01 19.77
N VAL A 228 -5.58 2.71 19.65
CA VAL A 228 -4.66 2.16 18.66
C VAL A 228 -5.38 1.50 17.49
N ALA A 229 -6.65 1.11 17.64
CA ALA A 229 -7.40 0.41 16.61
C ALA A 229 -7.76 1.34 15.45
N ARG A 230 -7.50 0.86 14.23
CA ARG A 230 -7.90 1.50 12.98
C ARG A 230 -9.12 0.78 12.42
N ALA A 231 -10.30 1.29 12.74
CA ALA A 231 -11.58 0.80 12.20
C ALA A 231 -12.62 1.93 12.11
N PRO A 232 -13.73 1.74 11.36
CA PRO A 232 -14.82 2.71 11.35
C PRO A 232 -15.36 2.97 12.76
N ALA A 233 -15.81 4.19 13.04
CA ALA A 233 -16.34 4.57 14.35
C ALA A 233 -17.47 3.65 14.86
N SER A 234 -18.31 3.14 13.96
CA SER A 234 -19.37 2.17 14.27
C SER A 234 -18.84 0.82 14.77
N ALA A 235 -17.67 0.42 14.30
CA ALA A 235 -17.01 -0.81 14.72
C ALA A 235 -16.23 -0.59 16.02
N LEU A 236 -15.54 0.55 16.17
CA LEU A 236 -14.85 0.93 17.40
C LEU A 236 -15.81 1.08 18.58
N ALA A 237 -17.04 1.56 18.36
CA ALA A 237 -18.08 1.65 19.40
C ALA A 237 -18.50 0.29 19.97
N GLN A 238 -18.15 -0.82 19.33
CA GLN A 238 -18.42 -2.19 19.81
C GLN A 238 -17.27 -2.72 20.70
N ILE A 239 -16.13 -2.02 20.74
CA ILE A 239 -14.99 -2.40 21.59
C ILE A 239 -15.23 -1.84 23.00
N PRO A 240 -15.06 -2.65 24.08
CA PRO A 240 -15.13 -2.16 25.45
C PRO A 240 -14.15 -1.01 25.71
N THR A 241 -14.60 0.02 26.43
CA THR A 241 -13.82 1.23 26.70
C THR A 241 -12.56 0.98 27.52
N GLU A 242 -12.55 -0.05 28.35
CA GLU A 242 -11.43 -0.43 29.22
C GLU A 242 -10.52 -1.49 28.59
N ALA A 243 -10.83 -1.97 27.38
CA ALA A 243 -10.03 -3.00 26.73
C ALA A 243 -8.62 -2.46 26.46
N LEU A 244 -7.60 -3.12 27.00
CA LEU A 244 -6.21 -2.80 26.70
C LEU A 244 -5.80 -3.43 25.37
N ALA A 245 -4.92 -2.74 24.65
CA ALA A 245 -4.27 -3.27 23.47
C ALA A 245 -3.15 -4.22 23.89
N GLU A 246 -3.48 -5.44 24.32
CA GLU A 246 -2.48 -6.39 24.82
C GLU A 246 -1.92 -7.29 23.71
N ASN A 247 -0.72 -7.80 23.93
CA ASN A 247 -0.04 -8.78 23.08
C ASN A 247 0.21 -8.31 21.63
N ILE A 248 0.39 -7.00 21.42
CA ILE A 248 0.86 -6.47 20.15
C ILE A 248 2.38 -6.67 20.10
N ASP A 249 2.80 -7.74 19.44
CA ASP A 249 4.21 -8.04 19.20
C ASP A 249 4.71 -7.27 17.97
N PHE A 250 5.07 -6.02 18.19
CA PHE A 250 5.65 -5.12 17.19
C PHE A 250 6.51 -4.04 17.84
N ALA A 251 7.65 -3.74 17.21
CA ALA A 251 8.46 -2.56 17.51
C ALA A 251 9.07 -2.03 16.21
N LEU A 252 9.04 -0.72 16.01
CA LEU A 252 9.69 -0.09 14.87
C LEU A 252 11.21 -0.01 15.11
N LYS A 253 11.97 -0.88 14.46
CA LYS A 253 13.43 -1.03 14.67
C LYS A 253 14.28 -0.26 13.64
N THR A 254 13.89 0.98 13.36
CA THR A 254 14.65 1.91 12.50
C THR A 254 14.56 3.33 13.04
N ASN A 255 15.57 4.14 12.74
CA ASN A 255 15.62 5.58 13.00
C ASN A 255 15.42 6.42 11.72
N LYS A 256 15.19 5.77 10.57
CA LYS A 256 14.94 6.43 9.28
C LYS A 256 13.47 6.86 9.16
N ALA A 257 13.20 7.77 8.23
CA ALA A 257 11.83 8.07 7.84
C ALA A 257 11.18 6.83 7.21
N VAL A 258 9.91 6.55 7.52
CA VAL A 258 9.16 5.40 7.01
C VAL A 258 7.92 5.89 6.27
N PHE A 259 7.74 5.40 5.05
CA PHE A 259 6.63 5.75 4.18
C PHE A 259 5.78 4.53 3.87
N VAL A 260 4.46 4.70 4.02
CA VAL A 260 3.45 3.64 3.83
C VAL A 260 2.20 4.11 3.10
N GLY A 261 1.41 3.16 2.59
CA GLY A 261 0.10 3.32 1.96
C GLY A 261 -0.99 2.64 2.78
N HIS A 262 -2.01 2.07 2.14
CA HIS A 262 -2.97 1.08 2.69
C HIS A 262 -3.92 1.50 3.83
N TYR A 263 -3.76 2.67 4.46
CA TYR A 263 -4.52 3.05 5.66
C TYR A 263 -5.81 3.84 5.39
N TRP A 264 -6.14 4.08 4.12
CA TRP A 264 -7.32 4.77 3.61
C TRP A 264 -7.62 6.02 4.44
N LEU A 265 -6.61 6.89 4.57
CA LEU A 265 -6.76 8.14 5.31
C LEU A 265 -7.65 9.11 4.53
N THR A 266 -8.12 10.16 5.18
CA THR A 266 -9.01 11.16 4.60
C THR A 266 -8.70 12.53 5.18
N GLY A 267 -8.98 13.60 4.44
CA GLY A 267 -8.82 14.97 4.92
C GLY A 267 -7.42 15.54 4.67
N THR A 268 -7.06 16.54 5.48
CA THR A 268 -5.75 17.20 5.40
C THR A 268 -4.66 16.25 5.89
N PRO A 269 -3.58 16.08 5.11
CA PRO A 269 -2.55 15.11 5.44
C PRO A 269 -1.60 15.62 6.52
N GLU A 270 -1.24 14.73 7.43
CA GLU A 270 -0.27 14.95 8.50
C GLU A 270 0.56 13.68 8.68
N PRO A 271 1.84 13.79 9.10
CA PRO A 271 2.62 12.62 9.47
C PRO A 271 1.93 11.83 10.58
N LEU A 272 1.99 10.50 10.50
CA LEU A 272 1.43 9.58 11.49
C LEU A 272 2.23 9.61 12.82
N SER A 273 3.51 9.92 12.74
CA SER A 273 4.41 10.21 13.85
C SER A 273 5.55 11.13 13.37
N SER A 274 6.54 11.40 14.22
CA SER A 274 7.74 12.15 13.81
C SER A 274 8.55 11.48 12.70
N GLN A 275 8.39 10.16 12.53
CA GLN A 275 9.17 9.34 11.59
C GLN A 275 8.33 8.50 10.61
N VAL A 276 7.01 8.49 10.72
CA VAL A 276 6.13 7.71 9.81
C VAL A 276 5.18 8.66 9.08
N ALA A 277 5.11 8.54 7.76
CA ALA A 277 4.09 9.18 6.93
C ALA A 277 3.32 8.13 6.11
N CYS A 278 2.02 8.32 6.00
CA CYS A 278 1.18 7.57 5.08
C CYS A 278 0.79 8.46 3.90
N THR A 279 0.82 7.94 2.68
CA THR A 279 0.43 8.66 1.46
C THR A 279 -0.89 8.16 0.85
N ASP A 280 -1.54 7.16 1.46
CA ASP A 280 -2.89 6.72 1.07
C ASP A 280 -3.96 7.61 1.72
N TYR A 281 -4.51 8.54 0.92
CA TYR A 281 -5.66 9.38 1.27
C TYR A 281 -6.91 9.02 0.47
N SER A 282 -7.14 7.72 0.29
CA SER A 282 -8.36 7.15 -0.29
C SER A 282 -8.61 7.60 -1.73
N ALA A 283 -7.58 7.64 -2.58
CA ALA A 283 -7.70 8.04 -3.99
C ALA A 283 -8.78 7.25 -4.75
N ALA A 284 -9.08 6.01 -4.32
CA ALA A 284 -10.14 5.17 -4.86
C ALA A 284 -11.59 5.56 -4.47
N VAL A 285 -11.77 6.73 -3.84
CA VAL A 285 -13.07 7.33 -3.56
C VAL A 285 -13.20 8.64 -4.35
N ASP A 286 -14.40 8.95 -4.86
CA ASP A 286 -14.64 10.14 -5.69
C ASP A 286 -14.18 11.46 -5.03
N SER A 287 -14.31 11.55 -3.71
CA SER A 287 -13.87 12.71 -2.90
C SER A 287 -12.45 12.59 -2.35
N GLY A 288 -11.79 11.45 -2.54
CA GLY A 288 -10.45 11.18 -2.03
C GLY A 288 -9.35 11.77 -2.89
N TYR A 289 -8.17 11.90 -2.27
CA TYR A 289 -7.02 12.60 -2.83
C TYR A 289 -5.94 11.59 -3.20
N LEU A 290 -5.36 11.74 -4.40
CA LEU A 290 -4.05 11.16 -4.63
C LEU A 290 -3.03 12.08 -3.96
N THR A 291 -2.19 11.50 -3.10
CA THR A 291 -1.32 12.27 -2.21
C THR A 291 0.13 11.87 -2.44
N CYS A 292 0.98 12.89 -2.49
CA CYS A 292 2.43 12.78 -2.50
C CYS A 292 3.01 13.35 -1.19
N TYR A 293 4.11 12.75 -0.72
CA TYR A 293 5.01 13.38 0.24
C TYR A 293 6.35 13.69 -0.42
N GLN A 294 6.80 14.95 -0.33
CA GLN A 294 8.11 15.36 -0.84
C GLN A 294 9.18 15.21 0.26
N LEU A 295 9.97 14.14 0.19
CA LEU A 295 11.06 13.84 1.11
C LEU A 295 12.36 14.51 0.65
N ASP A 296 12.85 15.46 1.45
CA ASP A 296 14.19 16.00 1.30
C ASP A 296 15.22 15.06 1.96
N THR A 297 16.03 14.39 1.15
CA THR A 297 17.10 13.49 1.62
C THR A 297 18.18 14.21 2.43
N GLU A 298 18.33 15.54 2.31
CA GLU A 298 19.28 16.28 3.14
C GLU A 298 18.73 16.56 4.55
N GLN A 299 17.41 16.53 4.73
CA GLN A 299 16.72 16.74 6.00
C GLN A 299 15.50 15.80 6.14
N PRO A 300 15.72 14.47 6.23
CA PRO A 300 14.64 13.49 6.16
C PRO A 300 13.74 13.48 7.40
N LEU A 301 14.21 14.01 8.53
CA LEU A 301 13.47 14.06 9.80
C LEU A 301 13.65 15.42 10.51
N PRO A 302 12.68 15.85 11.33
CA PRO A 302 11.36 15.23 11.51
C PRO A 302 10.47 15.44 10.29
N LEU A 303 9.53 14.51 10.06
CA LEU A 303 8.53 14.66 8.99
C LEU A 303 7.61 15.85 9.28
N LYS A 304 7.29 16.63 8.24
CA LYS A 304 6.47 17.84 8.32
C LYS A 304 5.23 17.75 7.44
N ALA A 305 4.11 18.27 7.93
CA ALA A 305 2.85 18.35 7.17
C ALA A 305 2.97 19.23 5.90
N SER A 306 3.85 20.23 5.91
CA SER A 306 4.09 21.13 4.77
C SER A 306 4.63 20.45 3.52
N ASN A 307 5.11 19.21 3.64
CA ASN A 307 5.72 18.47 2.54
C ASN A 307 4.71 17.58 1.80
N PHE A 308 3.45 17.55 2.23
CA PHE A 308 2.41 16.84 1.52
C PHE A 308 1.84 17.69 0.38
N VAL A 309 1.56 17.01 -0.74
CA VAL A 309 0.88 17.58 -1.90
C VAL A 309 -0.31 16.68 -2.22
N GLN A 310 -1.52 17.24 -2.24
CA GLN A 310 -2.74 16.50 -2.60
C GLN A 310 -3.29 16.98 -3.93
N TYR A 311 -3.78 16.02 -4.72
CA TYR A 311 -4.54 16.27 -5.93
C TYR A 311 -5.92 15.60 -5.86
N CYS A 312 -6.96 16.32 -6.27
CA CYS A 312 -8.31 15.79 -6.43
C CYS A 312 -8.94 16.36 -7.70
N HIS A 313 -9.29 15.47 -8.63
CA HIS A 313 -9.82 15.80 -9.96
C HIS A 313 -11.07 16.70 -9.91
N ASN A 314 -11.92 16.55 -8.89
CA ASN A 314 -13.19 17.28 -8.76
C ASN A 314 -13.07 18.66 -8.08
N LYS A 315 -11.90 19.04 -7.58
CA LYS A 315 -11.64 20.41 -7.16
C LYS A 315 -11.16 21.18 -8.39
N THR A 316 -12.10 21.71 -9.18
CA THR A 316 -11.81 22.91 -9.96
C THR A 316 -11.18 23.92 -9.02
N VAL A 317 -9.88 24.12 -9.17
CA VAL A 317 -9.15 25.24 -8.57
C VAL A 317 -9.86 26.48 -9.09
N ASN A 318 -10.69 27.11 -8.27
CA ASN A 318 -10.99 28.51 -8.49
C ASN A 318 -9.62 29.21 -8.37
N PRO A 319 -9.06 29.80 -9.44
CA PRO A 319 -7.89 30.63 -9.28
C PRO A 319 -8.33 31.83 -8.42
N HIS A 320 -7.63 31.99 -7.30
CA HIS A 320 -7.75 32.98 -6.23
C HIS A 320 -8.29 34.40 -6.58
N PRO A 321 -8.62 35.25 -5.59
CA PRO A 321 -8.84 35.03 -4.15
C PRO A 321 -10.26 35.36 -3.67
#